data_AF-A0A936MR38-F1
#
_entry.id   AF-A0A936MR38-F1
#
_cell.length_a   1.000
_cell.length_b   1.000
_cell.length_c   1.000
_cell.angle_alpha   90.00
_cell.angle_beta   90.00
_cell.angle_gamma   90.00
#
_symmetry.space_group_name_H-M   'P 1'
#
loop_
_entity.id
_entity.type
_entity.pdbx_description
1 polymer ?
#
loop_
_entity_poly.entity_id
_entity_poly.type
_entity_poly.pdbx_seq_one_letter_code
_entity_poly.pdbx_strand_id
1 'polypeptide(L)'
;MIVDVARSKTDQHGEGDDGRRGLLALRQKGALTVTQSANSYVIDGMPGAARAAGASALDLSPPRMVELLTQIAEAKKRSGVM
;
A
#
# COMPACT_ATOMS: atom_id res chain seq x y z
N MET A 1 14.17 -0.81 1.43
CA MET A 1 12.75 -1.19 1.61
C MET A 1 11.91 0.06 1.43
N ILE A 2 11.25 0.20 0.29
CA ILE A 2 10.28 1.29 0.07
C ILE A 2 8.92 0.70 0.46
N VAL A 3 8.17 1.42 1.28
CA VAL A 3 6.83 1.05 1.76
C VAL A 3 5.89 2.10 1.21
N ASP A 4 4.91 1.68 0.44
CA ASP A 4 3.89 2.57 -0.08
C ASP A 4 2.50 2.06 0.29
N VAL A 5 1.62 3.00 0.63
CA VAL A 5 0.27 2.76 1.16
C VAL A 5 -0.70 3.52 0.29
N ALA A 6 -1.41 2.78 -0.56
CA ALA A 6 -2.53 3.28 -1.32
C ALA A 6 -3.66 3.72 -0.37
N ARG A 7 -4.04 5.01 -0.41
CA ARG A 7 -5.22 5.55 0.32
C ARG A 7 -6.23 6.11 -0.68
N SER A 8 -7.51 5.87 -0.44
CA SER A 8 -8.61 6.44 -1.25
C SER A 8 -9.00 7.85 -0.78
N LYS A 9 -8.98 8.81 -1.72
CA LYS A 9 -9.95 9.90 -1.77
C LYS A 9 -10.26 10.18 -3.25
N THR A 10 -11.47 9.82 -3.67
CA THR A 10 -12.14 10.31 -4.90
C THR A 10 -11.44 10.03 -6.25
N ASP A 11 -11.48 8.79 -6.72
CA ASP A 11 -10.98 8.40 -8.07
C ASP A 11 -12.02 8.55 -9.20
N GLN A 12 -12.83 9.61 -9.22
CA GLN A 12 -13.69 9.88 -10.38
C GLN A 12 -12.97 10.63 -11.52
N HIS A 13 -11.74 11.12 -11.29
CA HIS A 13 -10.92 11.79 -12.30
C HIS A 13 -9.46 11.32 -12.22
N GLY A 14 -9.07 10.34 -13.02
CA GLY A 14 -7.66 10.11 -13.42
C GLY A 14 -6.62 9.62 -12.39
N GLU A 15 -6.84 9.73 -11.07
CA GLU A 15 -5.78 9.45 -10.07
C GLU A 15 -5.68 7.98 -9.62
N GLY A 16 -6.76 7.18 -9.72
CA GLY A 16 -6.76 5.77 -9.31
C GLY A 16 -5.84 4.86 -10.15
N ASP A 17 -5.61 5.21 -11.42
CA ASP A 17 -4.65 4.50 -12.28
C ASP A 17 -3.20 4.88 -11.96
N ASP A 18 -2.95 6.11 -11.50
CA ASP A 18 -1.61 6.56 -11.13
C ASP A 18 -1.13 5.87 -9.84
N GLY A 19 -2.00 5.77 -8.83
CA GLY A 19 -1.70 5.00 -7.61
C GLY A 19 -1.39 3.53 -7.91
N ARG A 20 -2.16 2.88 -8.79
CA ARG A 20 -1.90 1.50 -9.24
C ARG A 20 -0.57 1.38 -9.98
N ARG A 21 -0.28 2.28 -10.93
CA ARG A 21 0.96 2.27 -11.72
C ARG A 21 2.19 2.51 -10.85
N GLY A 22 2.12 3.46 -9.92
CA GLY A 22 3.16 3.73 -8.94
C GLY A 22 3.44 2.50 -8.08
N LEU A 23 2.39 1.89 -7.52
CA LEU A 23 2.52 0.71 -6.68
C LEU A 23 3.09 -0.49 -7.47
N LEU A 24 2.67 -0.69 -8.72
CA LEU A 24 3.22 -1.75 -9.58
C LEU A 24 4.71 -1.53 -9.88
N ALA A 25 5.10 -0.29 -10.20
CA ALA A 25 6.50 0.06 -10.44
C ALA A 25 7.37 -0.17 -9.20
N LEU A 26 6.85 0.10 -8.00
CA LEU A 26 7.51 -0.21 -6.74
C LEU A 26 7.62 -1.72 -6.52
N ARG A 27 6.54 -2.47 -6.74
CA ARG A 27 6.52 -3.94 -6.62
C ARG A 27 7.56 -4.59 -7.53
N GLN A 28 7.66 -4.14 -8.77
CA GLN A 28 8.65 -4.60 -9.75
C GLN A 28 10.10 -4.31 -9.33
N LYS A 29 10.33 -3.28 -8.52
CA LYS A 29 11.65 -2.95 -7.94
C LYS A 29 11.94 -3.66 -6.61
N GLY A 30 11.09 -4.62 -6.20
CA GLY A 30 11.27 -5.38 -4.96
C GLY A 30 10.84 -4.63 -3.69
N ALA A 31 10.05 -3.55 -3.82
CA ALA A 31 9.47 -2.87 -2.68
C ALA A 31 8.41 -3.74 -1.98
N LEU A 32 8.18 -3.48 -0.69
CA LEU A 32 7.02 -4.03 0.02
C LEU A 32 5.84 -3.11 -0.27
N THR A 33 4.86 -3.61 -1.01
CA THR A 33 3.66 -2.86 -1.39
C THR A 33 2.45 -3.35 -0.61
N VAL A 34 1.69 -2.42 -0.03
CA VAL A 34 0.57 -2.75 0.86
C VAL A 34 -0.69 -2.03 0.38
N THR A 35 -1.76 -2.79 0.19
CA THR A 35 -3.11 -2.24 -0.03
C THR A 35 -3.94 -2.37 1.24
N GLN A 36 -4.87 -1.44 1.43
CA GLN A 36 -5.87 -1.56 2.48
C GLN A 36 -7.00 -2.51 2.04
N SER A 37 -7.44 -3.37 2.95
CA SER A 37 -8.43 -4.40 2.68
C SER A 37 -9.84 -3.84 2.45
N ALA A 38 -10.60 -4.49 1.57
CA ALA A 38 -11.90 -4.01 1.09
C ALA A 38 -12.97 -3.85 2.19
N ASN A 39 -12.86 -4.60 3.29
CA ASN A 39 -13.76 -4.57 4.45
C ASN A 39 -13.67 -3.26 5.27
N SER A 40 -12.74 -2.35 4.95
CA SER A 40 -12.74 -0.98 5.49
C SER A 40 -13.33 0.07 4.53
N TYR A 41 -13.90 -0.33 3.39
CA TYR A 41 -14.41 0.58 2.36
C TYR A 41 -15.86 0.34 1.95
N VAL A 42 -16.51 1.40 1.49
CA VAL A 42 -17.83 1.35 0.81
C VAL A 42 -17.66 1.06 -0.69
N ILE A 43 -16.51 1.43 -1.28
CA ILE A 43 -16.17 1.19 -2.69
C ILE A 43 -14.73 0.66 -2.75
N ASP A 44 -14.56 -0.56 -3.27
CA ASP A 44 -13.26 -1.21 -3.46
C ASP A 44 -12.58 -0.78 -4.77
N GLY A 45 -12.33 0.52 -4.92
CA GLY A 45 -11.79 1.13 -6.14
C GLY A 45 -10.31 0.81 -6.38
N MET A 46 -9.44 1.78 -6.08
CA MET A 46 -7.98 1.65 -6.29
C MET A 46 -7.34 0.45 -5.56
N PRO A 47 -7.68 0.10 -4.31
CA PRO A 47 -7.14 -1.10 -3.67
C PRO A 47 -7.46 -2.39 -4.45
N GLY A 48 -8.69 -2.52 -4.95
CA GLY A 48 -9.11 -3.62 -5.82
C GLY A 48 -8.32 -3.67 -7.12
N ALA A 49 -8.16 -2.53 -7.80
CA ALA A 49 -7.39 -2.43 -9.04
C ALA A 49 -5.90 -2.77 -8.85
N ALA A 50 -5.30 -2.35 -7.73
CA ALA A 50 -3.92 -2.67 -7.37
C ALA A 50 -3.72 -4.17 -7.10
N ARG A 51 -4.66 -4.81 -6.39
CA ARG A 51 -4.64 -6.28 -6.19
C ARG A 51 -4.77 -7.02 -7.52
N ALA A 52 -5.74 -6.63 -8.36
CA ALA A 52 -5.95 -7.25 -9.67
C ALA A 52 -4.73 -7.13 -10.60
N ALA A 53 -3.99 -6.01 -10.52
CA ALA A 53 -2.78 -5.78 -11.30
C ALA A 53 -1.52 -6.45 -10.73
N GLY A 54 -1.61 -7.21 -9.63
CA GLY A 54 -0.46 -7.82 -8.95
C GLY A 54 0.48 -6.80 -8.29
N ALA A 55 0.02 -5.56 -8.09
CA ALA A 55 0.80 -4.49 -7.49
C ALA A 55 0.84 -4.59 -5.96
N SER A 56 -0.11 -5.29 -5.34
CA SER A 56 -0.17 -5.49 -3.88
C SER A 56 0.59 -6.73 -3.44
N ALA A 57 1.52 -6.59 -2.49
CA ALA A 57 2.16 -7.72 -1.82
C ALA A 57 1.43 -8.15 -0.55
N LEU A 58 0.78 -7.22 0.16
CA LEU A 58 -0.03 -7.48 1.34
C LEU A 58 -1.35 -6.70 1.27
N ASP A 59 -2.45 -7.35 1.65
CA ASP A 59 -3.75 -6.71 1.83
C ASP A 59 -4.11 -6.68 3.32
N LEU A 60 -4.14 -5.48 3.91
CA LEU A 60 -4.22 -5.31 5.36
C LEU A 60 -5.35 -4.38 5.78
N SER A 61 -5.98 -4.69 6.91
CA SER A 61 -6.89 -3.76 7.57
C SER A 61 -6.14 -2.55 8.12
N PRO A 62 -6.81 -1.39 8.34
CA PRO A 62 -6.16 -0.22 8.94
C PRO A 62 -5.37 -0.52 10.24
N PRO A 63 -5.91 -1.28 11.22
CA PRO A 63 -5.14 -1.63 12.41
C PRO A 63 -3.86 -2.42 12.10
N ARG A 64 -3.91 -3.37 11.16
CA ARG A 64 -2.74 -4.16 10.76
C ARG A 64 -1.69 -3.34 10.02
N MET A 65 -2.10 -2.33 9.26
CA MET A 65 -1.16 -1.38 8.66
C MET A 65 -0.44 -0.56 9.72
N VAL A 66 -1.13 -0.12 10.79
CA VAL A 66 -0.48 0.57 11.92
C VAL A 66 0.57 -0.33 12.54
N GLU A 67 0.22 -1.58 12.86
CA GLU A 67 1.16 -2.56 13.42
C GLU A 67 2.40 -2.76 12.54
N LEU A 68 2.20 -2.93 11.23
CA LEU A 68 3.29 -3.10 10.27
C LEU A 68 4.21 -1.88 10.23
N LEU A 69 3.65 -0.67 10.12
CA LEU A 69 4.42 0.57 10.06
C LEU A 69 5.21 0.81 11.35
N THR A 70 4.62 0.52 12.51
CA THR A 70 5.33 0.57 13.80
C THR A 70 6.49 -0.42 13.84
N GLN A 71 6.28 -1.67 13.41
CA GLN A 71 7.35 -2.68 13.38
C GLN A 71 8.52 -2.25 12.47
N ILE A 72 8.23 -1.69 11.30
CA ILE A 72 9.23 -1.19 10.36
C ILE A 72 10.00 -0.01 10.97
N ALA A 73 9.30 0.93 11.59
CA ALA A 73 9.93 2.07 12.25
C ALA A 73 10.88 1.63 13.39
N GLU A 74 10.45 0.68 14.21
CA GLU A 74 11.26 0.14 15.31
C GLU A 74 12.45 -0.69 14.80
N ALA A 75 12.27 -1.47 13.74
CA ALA A 75 13.37 -2.18 13.08
C ALA A 75 14.40 -1.20 12.52
N LYS A 76 13.97 -0.09 11.90
CA LYS A 76 14.87 0.95 11.39
C LYS A 76 15.68 1.58 12.53
N LYS A 77 15.05 1.94 13.65
CA LYS A 77 15.74 2.48 14.85
C LYS A 77 16.83 1.51 15.35
N ARG A 78 16.54 0.21 15.43
CA ARG A 78 17.51 -0.80 15.86
C ARG A 78 18.68 -0.99 14.88
N SER A 79 18.46 -0.73 13.59
CA SER A 79 19.50 -0.86 12.56
C SER A 79 20.48 0.31 12.47
N GLY A 80 20.29 1.39 13.25
CA GLY A 80 21.23 2.52 13.33
C GLY A 80 21.32 3.40 12.07
N VAL A 81 20.52 3.14 11.04
CA VAL A 81 20.44 4.00 9.84
C VAL A 81 19.46 5.13 10.13
N MET A 82 19.97 6.25 10.65
CA MET A 82 19.22 7.51 10.74
C MET A 82 19.35 8.30 9.44
#